data_AF-A0A817B6J7-F1
#
_entry.id   AF-A0A817B6J7-F1
#
_cell.length_a   1.000
_cell.length_b   1.000
_cell.length_c   1.000
_cell.angle_alpha   90.00
_cell.angle_beta   90.00
_cell.angle_gamma   90.00
#
_symmetry.space_group_name_H-M   'P 1'
#
loop_
_entity.id
_entity.type
_entity.pdbx_description
1 polymer ?
#
loop_
_entity_poly.entity_id
_entity_poly.type
_entity_poly.pdbx_seq_one_letter_code
_entity_poly.pdbx_strand_id
1 'polypeptide(L)'
;MCECLDEATDNWGIKVERVEIKDVRLPHMLQRIMAAEAEAAREARAKIIASEGEFKASRALKEAADILSQSPYALQLRYLQTLNGIATEQNSTTVFPLPIDLLSLFQKPQLHSNTFVFKKPPTTSTKMDIPIADTIISSTTATDIYCIEYIFLVYE
;
A
#
# COMPACT_ATOMS: atom_id res chain seq x y z
N MET A 1 -10.04 -41.23 9.50
CA MET A 1 -9.41 -41.52 10.81
C MET A 1 -10.41 -42.05 11.83
N CYS A 2 -11.67 -41.58 11.85
CA CYS A 2 -12.71 -42.25 12.66
C CYS A 2 -12.98 -43.66 12.14
N GLU A 3 -13.17 -43.82 10.81
CA GLU A 3 -13.46 -45.11 10.17
C GLU A 3 -12.44 -46.23 10.47
N CYS A 4 -11.14 -45.92 10.51
CA CYS A 4 -10.11 -46.93 10.81
C CYS A 4 -10.08 -47.35 12.28
N LEU A 5 -10.53 -46.47 13.19
CA LEU A 5 -10.64 -46.80 14.61
C LEU A 5 -11.96 -47.52 14.88
N ASP A 6 -13.06 -47.11 14.25
CA ASP A 6 -14.35 -47.79 14.36
C ASP A 6 -14.24 -49.27 13.95
N GLU A 7 -13.65 -49.56 12.79
CA GLU A 7 -13.43 -50.93 12.31
C GLU A 7 -12.61 -51.79 13.28
N ALA A 8 -11.60 -51.21 13.94
CA ALA A 8 -10.78 -51.91 14.91
C ALA A 8 -11.49 -52.18 16.25
N THR A 9 -12.50 -51.36 16.60
CA THR A 9 -13.21 -51.42 17.89
C THR A 9 -14.54 -52.18 17.82
N ASP A 10 -15.05 -52.46 16.61
CA ASP A 10 -16.27 -53.23 16.37
C ASP A 10 -16.22 -54.64 16.95
N ASN A 11 -15.05 -55.31 16.88
CA ASN A 11 -14.86 -56.65 17.47
C ASN A 11 -15.01 -56.65 19.00
N TRP A 12 -14.89 -55.49 19.63
CA TRP A 12 -15.01 -55.32 21.08
C TRP A 12 -16.39 -54.79 21.48
N GLY A 13 -17.28 -54.54 20.51
CA GLY A 13 -18.63 -54.03 20.73
C GLY A 13 -18.70 -52.56 21.17
N ILE A 14 -17.65 -51.78 20.90
CA ILE A 14 -17.53 -50.38 21.30
C ILE A 14 -17.66 -49.51 20.05
N LYS A 15 -18.58 -48.54 20.07
CA LYS A 15 -18.80 -47.57 18.99
C LYS A 15 -18.11 -46.24 19.32
N VAL A 16 -17.24 -45.74 18.44
CA VAL A 16 -16.56 -44.45 18.63
C VAL A 16 -17.41 -43.34 18.00
N GLU A 17 -17.71 -42.27 18.75
CA GLU A 17 -18.56 -41.17 18.27
C GLU A 17 -17.72 -39.99 17.74
N ARG A 18 -16.56 -39.73 18.36
CA ARG A 18 -15.73 -38.58 18.05
C ARG A 18 -14.27 -38.85 18.40
N VAL A 19 -13.39 -38.51 17.47
CA VAL A 19 -11.93 -38.54 17.67
C VAL A 19 -11.40 -37.11 17.56
N GLU A 20 -10.81 -36.61 18.63
CA GLU A 20 -10.15 -35.31 18.68
C GLU A 20 -8.67 -35.50 19.00
N ILE A 21 -7.81 -34.79 18.27
CA ILE A 21 -6.39 -34.74 18.56
C ILE A 21 -6.20 -33.78 19.74
N LYS A 22 -5.77 -34.31 20.89
CA LYS A 22 -5.58 -33.49 22.11
C LYS A 22 -4.28 -32.71 22.12
N ASP A 23 -3.19 -33.32 21.66
CA ASP A 23 -1.87 -32.74 21.83
C ASP A 23 -0.88 -33.27 20.78
N VAL A 24 -0.15 -32.35 20.15
CA VAL A 24 0.94 -32.65 19.23
C VAL A 24 2.16 -31.93 19.77
N ARG A 25 3.18 -32.68 20.16
CA ARG A 25 4.44 -32.12 20.66
C ARG A 25 5.43 -31.99 19.52
N LEU A 26 5.75 -30.75 19.16
CA LEU A 26 6.83 -30.44 18.24
C LEU A 26 8.12 -30.23 19.03
N PRO A 27 9.30 -30.63 18.51
CA PRO A 27 10.56 -30.33 19.15
C PRO A 27 10.77 -28.80 19.20
N HIS A 28 11.24 -28.31 20.35
CA HIS A 28 11.33 -26.87 20.66
C HIS A 28 12.13 -26.06 19.61
N MET A 29 13.17 -26.67 19.02
CA MET A 29 13.96 -26.03 17.96
C MET A 29 13.13 -25.71 16.71
N LEU A 30 12.32 -26.67 16.26
CA LEU A 30 11.50 -26.53 15.05
C LEU A 30 10.35 -25.54 15.28
N GLN A 31 9.77 -25.51 16.48
CA GLN A 31 8.75 -24.52 16.83
C GLN A 31 9.26 -23.09 16.70
N ARG A 32 10.51 -22.83 17.12
CA ARG A 32 11.14 -21.51 16.99
C ARG A 32 11.43 -21.15 15.53
N ILE A 33 11.93 -22.09 14.74
CA ILE A 33 12.22 -21.87 13.32
C ILE A 33 10.92 -21.58 12.55
N MET A 34 9.88 -22.39 12.77
CA MET A 34 8.57 -22.18 12.15
C MET A 34 7.92 -20.86 12.55
N ALA A 35 8.05 -20.45 13.81
CA ALA A 35 7.56 -19.15 14.25
C ALA A 35 8.28 -18.00 13.53
N ALA A 36 9.61 -18.06 13.45
CA ALA A 36 10.41 -17.03 12.76
C ALA A 36 10.12 -16.97 11.26
N GLU A 37 9.97 -18.13 10.60
CA GLU A 37 9.60 -18.20 9.18
C GLU A 37 8.19 -17.66 8.94
N ALA A 38 7.23 -18.03 9.80
CA ALA A 38 5.86 -17.54 9.71
C ALA A 38 5.78 -16.02 9.91
N GLU A 39 6.60 -15.45 10.80
CA GLU A 39 6.71 -14.01 11.02
C GLU A 39 7.28 -13.30 9.79
N ALA A 40 8.43 -13.75 9.26
CA ALA A 40 9.02 -13.19 8.05
C ALA A 40 8.06 -13.24 6.85
N ALA A 41 7.35 -14.37 6.67
CA ALA A 41 6.36 -14.51 5.62
C ALA A 41 5.17 -13.56 5.80
N ARG A 42 4.75 -13.31 7.05
CA ARG A 42 3.66 -12.37 7.36
C ARG A 42 4.08 -10.94 7.08
N GLU A 43 5.28 -10.54 7.48
CA GLU A 43 5.80 -9.19 7.23
C GLU A 43 5.96 -8.91 5.74
N ALA A 44 6.53 -9.85 5.00
CA ALA A 44 6.67 -9.73 3.55
C ALA A 44 5.31 -9.55 2.85
N ARG A 45 4.31 -10.37 3.23
CA ARG A 45 2.93 -10.24 2.71
C ARG A 45 2.29 -8.92 3.11
N ALA A 46 2.48 -8.47 4.34
CA ALA A 46 1.94 -7.20 4.81
C ALA A 46 2.48 -6.03 3.98
N LYS A 47 3.78 -6.04 3.64
CA LYS A 47 4.40 -5.01 2.79
C LYS A 47 3.83 -5.01 1.37
N ILE A 48 3.63 -6.19 0.77
CA ILE A 48 3.01 -6.30 -0.56
C ILE A 48 1.60 -5.73 -0.55
N ILE A 49 0.78 -6.11 0.44
CA ILE A 49 -0.60 -5.64 0.58
C ILE A 49 -0.65 -4.13 0.79
N ALA A 50 0.25 -3.58 1.62
CA ALA A 50 0.34 -2.15 1.86
C ALA A 50 0.68 -1.39 0.56
N SER A 51 1.73 -1.79 -0.15
CA SER A 51 2.13 -1.14 -1.41
C SER A 51 1.05 -1.25 -2.49
N GLU A 52 0.38 -2.40 -2.60
CA GLU A 52 -0.73 -2.57 -3.54
C GLU A 52 -1.95 -1.72 -3.15
N GLY A 53 -2.25 -1.64 -1.85
CA GLY A 53 -3.31 -0.79 -1.30
C GLY A 53 -3.05 0.69 -1.58
N GLU A 54 -1.83 1.16 -1.34
CA GLU A 54 -1.41 2.53 -1.63
C GLU A 54 -1.50 2.86 -3.13
N PHE A 55 -1.11 1.93 -4.00
CA PHE A 55 -1.22 2.12 -5.44
C PHE A 55 -2.68 2.24 -5.90
N LYS A 56 -3.56 1.35 -5.40
CA LYS A 56 -5.00 1.39 -5.69
C LYS A 56 -5.64 2.69 -5.17
N ALA A 57 -5.32 3.08 -3.94
CA ALA A 57 -5.79 4.33 -3.35
C ALA A 57 -5.33 5.55 -4.17
N SER A 58 -4.06 5.59 -4.54
CA SER A 58 -3.49 6.69 -5.35
C SER A 58 -4.16 6.80 -6.71
N ARG A 59 -4.45 5.67 -7.36
CA ARG A 59 -5.19 5.65 -8.64
C ARG A 59 -6.60 6.22 -8.48
N ALA A 60 -7.34 5.76 -7.47
CA ALA A 60 -8.70 6.24 -7.21
C ALA A 60 -8.72 7.73 -6.87
N LEU A 61 -7.76 8.21 -6.08
CA LEU A 61 -7.62 9.63 -5.75
C LEU A 61 -7.30 10.48 -6.98
N LYS A 62 -6.43 9.99 -7.88
CA LYS A 62 -6.14 10.67 -9.14
C LYS A 62 -7.41 10.80 -9.99
N GLU A 63 -8.16 9.72 -10.16
CA GLU A 63 -9.41 9.74 -10.93
C GLU A 63 -10.43 10.71 -10.32
N ALA A 64 -10.59 10.70 -9.00
CA ALA A 64 -11.44 11.66 -8.30
C ALA A 64 -10.97 13.11 -8.51
N ALA A 65 -9.66 13.38 -8.46
CA ALA A 65 -9.10 14.70 -8.71
C ALA A 65 -9.31 15.14 -10.17
N ASP A 66 -9.14 14.24 -11.13
CA ASP A 66 -9.40 14.50 -12.55
C ASP A 66 -10.88 14.86 -12.78
N ILE A 67 -11.81 14.14 -12.14
CA ILE A 67 -13.25 14.45 -12.20
C ILE A 67 -13.55 15.81 -11.56
N LEU A 68 -12.96 16.11 -10.39
CA LEU A 68 -13.12 17.42 -9.73
C LEU A 68 -12.55 18.57 -10.57
N SER A 69 -11.45 18.34 -11.30
CA SER A 69 -10.84 19.34 -12.16
C SER A 69 -11.71 19.69 -13.37
N GLN A 70 -12.51 18.73 -13.87
CA GLN A 70 -13.41 18.95 -15.00
C GLN A 70 -14.58 19.86 -14.65
N SER A 71 -15.00 19.93 -13.38
CA SER A 71 -16.12 20.76 -12.93
C SER A 71 -15.72 21.69 -11.78
N PRO A 72 -15.52 23.00 -12.04
CA PRO A 72 -15.16 23.95 -10.99
C PRO A 72 -16.23 24.10 -9.90
N TYR A 73 -17.50 23.82 -10.22
CA TYR A 73 -18.59 23.83 -9.25
C TYR A 73 -18.49 22.69 -8.22
N ALA A 74 -17.90 21.55 -8.58
CA ALA A 74 -17.70 20.43 -7.66
C ALA A 74 -16.69 20.77 -6.55
N LEU A 75 -15.64 21.54 -6.89
CA LEU A 75 -14.69 22.06 -5.90
C LEU A 75 -15.37 23.03 -4.92
N GLN A 76 -16.26 23.89 -5.40
CA GLN A 76 -17.01 24.80 -4.55
C GLN A 76 -17.96 24.06 -3.61
N LEU A 77 -18.66 23.03 -4.07
CA LEU A 77 -19.50 22.19 -3.20
C LEU A 77 -18.66 21.46 -2.14
N ARG A 78 -17.49 20.93 -2.51
CA ARG A 78 -16.57 20.30 -1.57
C ARG A 78 -16.04 21.30 -0.54
N TYR A 79 -15.75 22.53 -0.95
CA TYR A 79 -15.42 23.62 -0.05
C TYR A 79 -16.56 23.87 0.97
N LEU A 80 -17.80 24.02 0.51
CA LEU A 80 -18.95 24.19 1.40
C LEU A 80 -19.18 22.99 2.33
N GLN A 81 -18.94 21.76 1.86
CA GLN A 81 -19.01 20.54 2.70
C GLN A 81 -17.93 20.55 3.79
N THR A 82 -16.69 20.91 3.46
CA THR A 82 -15.63 21.05 4.46
C THR A 82 -15.94 22.15 5.47
N LEU A 83 -16.52 23.27 5.04
CA LEU A 83 -16.96 24.33 5.94
C LEU A 83 -18.09 23.86 6.86
N ASN A 84 -19.06 23.11 6.35
CA ASN A 84 -20.14 22.57 7.17
C ASN A 84 -19.64 21.54 8.20
N GLY A 85 -18.69 20.70 7.82
CA GLY A 85 -18.03 19.76 8.73
C GLY A 85 -17.26 20.48 9.85
N ILE A 86 -16.50 21.54 9.51
CA ILE A 86 -15.78 22.35 10.51
C ILE A 86 -16.75 23.14 11.40
N ALA A 87 -17.82 23.70 10.82
CA ALA A 87 -18.82 24.48 11.54
C ALA A 87 -19.62 23.64 12.55
N THR A 88 -19.74 22.33 12.33
CA THR A 88 -20.42 21.42 13.25
C THR A 88 -19.55 20.98 14.42
N GLU A 89 -18.21 21.05 14.32
CA GLU A 89 -17.27 20.55 15.34
C GLU A 89 -16.96 21.54 16.49
N GLN A 90 -17.72 22.63 16.65
CA GLN A 90 -17.62 23.57 17.79
C GLN A 90 -16.19 24.07 18.11
N ASN A 91 -15.39 24.45 17.12
CA ASN A 91 -14.11 25.12 17.36
C ASN A 91 -14.05 26.49 16.69
N SER A 92 -13.94 27.55 17.51
CA SER A 92 -14.05 28.98 17.17
C SER A 92 -12.84 29.54 16.40
N THR A 93 -12.26 28.79 15.47
CA THR A 93 -11.18 29.28 14.60
C THR A 93 -11.73 29.49 13.21
N THR A 94 -12.19 30.71 12.94
CA THR A 94 -12.56 31.18 11.60
C THR A 94 -11.31 31.25 10.73
N VAL A 95 -10.84 30.10 10.24
CA VAL A 95 -9.86 30.06 9.16
C VAL A 95 -10.64 30.30 7.88
N PHE A 96 -10.55 31.53 7.38
CA PHE A 96 -11.08 31.90 6.07
C PHE A 96 -9.95 31.70 5.05
N PRO A 97 -9.84 30.54 4.38
CA PRO A 97 -8.89 30.41 3.29
C PRO A 97 -9.41 31.27 2.14
N LEU A 98 -8.90 32.50 2.06
CA LEU A 98 -9.17 33.35 0.91
C LEU A 98 -8.57 32.66 -0.31
N PRO A 99 -9.37 32.40 -1.36
CA PRO A 99 -8.85 31.81 -2.59
C PRO A 99 -7.74 32.71 -3.12
N ILE A 100 -6.61 32.13 -3.49
CA ILE A 100 -5.46 32.86 -4.05
C ILE A 100 -5.89 33.62 -5.32
N ASP A 101 -6.97 33.18 -5.97
CA ASP A 101 -7.61 33.90 -7.08
C ASP A 101 -8.13 35.29 -6.70
N LEU A 102 -8.59 35.50 -5.46
CA LEU A 102 -8.98 36.84 -4.96
C LEU A 102 -7.75 37.74 -4.72
N LEU A 103 -6.58 37.17 -4.40
CA LEU A 103 -5.33 37.92 -4.28
C LEU A 103 -4.81 38.37 -5.65
N SER A 104 -5.11 37.61 -6.72
CA SER A 104 -4.74 37.97 -8.09
C SER A 104 -5.48 39.22 -8.62
N LEU A 105 -6.65 39.55 -8.06
CA LEU A 105 -7.38 40.79 -8.36
C LEU A 105 -6.71 42.04 -7.76
N PHE A 106 -5.87 41.88 -6.72
CA PHE A 106 -5.12 42.98 -6.10
C PHE A 106 -3.67 43.13 -6.63
N GLN A 107 -3.16 42.15 -7.39
CA GLN A 107 -1.81 42.19 -7.96
C GLN A 107 -1.81 42.46 -9.48
N LYS A 108 -2.03 43.72 -9.86
CA LYS A 108 -1.34 44.36 -10.99
C LYS A 108 -1.29 45.87 -10.76
N PRO A 109 -0.07 46.43 -10.59
CA PRO A 109 0.61 47.02 -11.74
C PRO A 109 2.10 46.59 -11.88
N GLN A 110 2.65 46.89 -13.06
CA GLN A 110 3.91 46.48 -13.67
C GLN A 110 5.19 46.90 -12.91
N LEU A 111 6.23 46.06 -12.84
CA LEU A 111 7.62 46.36 -13.30
C LEU A 111 8.62 45.19 -13.11
N HIS A 112 9.31 44.86 -14.21
CA HIS A 112 10.68 44.34 -14.36
C HIS A 112 11.15 42.95 -13.86
N SER A 113 11.58 42.15 -14.87
CA SER A 113 12.73 41.23 -14.94
C SER A 113 12.94 40.17 -13.84
N ASN A 114 12.50 38.94 -14.11
CA ASN A 114 13.39 37.82 -14.50
C ASN A 114 12.56 36.54 -14.67
N THR A 115 12.50 36.03 -15.90
CA THR A 115 11.80 34.80 -16.25
C THR A 115 12.61 33.60 -15.78
N PHE A 116 12.29 33.03 -14.62
CA PHE A 116 12.74 31.67 -14.29
C PHE A 116 11.85 30.67 -15.01
N VAL A 117 12.31 30.22 -16.18
CA VAL A 117 11.67 29.18 -16.97
C VAL A 117 11.88 27.84 -16.26
N PHE A 118 10.83 27.29 -15.63
CA PHE A 118 10.82 25.89 -15.24
C PHE A 118 10.68 25.05 -16.51
N LYS A 119 11.82 24.58 -17.05
CA LYS A 119 11.88 23.73 -18.23
C LYS A 119 11.33 22.35 -17.84
N LYS A 120 10.14 22.00 -18.31
CA LYS A 120 9.62 20.62 -18.26
C LYS A 120 10.65 19.70 -18.94
N PRO A 121 11.05 18.55 -18.34
CA PRO A 121 11.92 17.62 -19.04
C PRO A 121 11.23 17.11 -20.31
N PRO A 122 11.94 17.00 -21.45
CA PRO A 122 11.35 16.56 -22.70
C PRO A 122 10.86 15.12 -22.54
N THR A 123 9.55 14.93 -22.65
CA THR A 123 8.94 13.61 -22.88
C THR A 123 9.00 13.38 -24.39
N THR A 124 10.14 12.86 -24.85
CA THR A 124 10.25 12.37 -26.23
C THR A 124 9.66 10.97 -26.27
N SER A 125 8.42 10.88 -26.74
CA SER A 125 7.83 9.64 -27.22
C SER A 125 8.67 9.10 -28.39
N THR A 126 9.55 8.15 -28.09
CA THR A 126 10.04 7.21 -29.11
C THR A 126 9.21 5.94 -28.95
N LYS A 127 8.30 5.73 -29.91
CA LYS A 127 7.77 4.41 -30.17
C LYS A 127 8.96 3.52 -30.57
N MET A 128 9.25 2.52 -29.76
CA MET A 128 9.96 1.32 -30.20
C MET A 128 9.10 0.16 -29.73
N ASP A 129 8.37 -0.42 -30.70
CA ASP A 129 7.70 -1.70 -30.56
C ASP A 129 8.77 -2.79 -30.36
N ILE A 130 8.88 -3.37 -29.17
CA ILE A 130 9.61 -4.64 -28.94
C ILE A 130 8.84 -5.42 -27.83
N PRO A 131 8.56 -6.73 -28.01
CA PRO A 131 7.48 -7.44 -27.33
C PRO A 131 7.80 -7.79 -25.87
N ILE A 132 6.81 -7.62 -24.99
CA ILE A 132 6.83 -8.18 -23.62
C ILE A 132 6.24 -9.59 -23.70
N ALA A 133 7.06 -10.51 -24.17
CA ALA A 133 6.94 -11.93 -23.86
C ALA A 133 8.35 -12.53 -23.93
N ASP A 134 8.74 -13.15 -22.83
CA ASP A 134 9.90 -14.03 -22.64
C ASP A 134 11.27 -13.36 -22.45
N THR A 135 12.00 -13.88 -21.44
CA THR A 135 13.43 -13.60 -21.11
C THR A 135 13.70 -12.61 -19.97
N ILE A 136 13.21 -12.91 -18.75
CA ILE A 136 13.97 -12.66 -17.51
C ILE A 136 13.92 -13.93 -16.66
N ILE A 137 14.46 -15.01 -17.22
CA ILE A 137 15.05 -16.12 -16.49
C ILE A 137 16.43 -16.27 -17.14
N SER A 138 17.48 -16.34 -16.33
CA SER A 138 18.91 -16.44 -16.68
C SER A 138 19.65 -15.11 -16.93
N SER A 139 20.14 -14.49 -15.85
CA SER A 139 21.53 -14.00 -15.69
C SER A 139 21.62 -12.83 -14.70
N THR A 140 21.60 -13.11 -13.39
CA THR A 140 22.39 -12.30 -12.44
C THR A 140 22.83 -13.23 -11.31
N THR A 141 23.97 -13.84 -11.56
CA THR A 141 24.77 -14.60 -10.61
C THR A 141 25.25 -13.67 -9.50
N ALA A 142 24.89 -14.02 -8.26
CA ALA A 142 25.75 -13.96 -7.08
C ALA A 142 26.71 -12.76 -6.93
N THR A 143 26.19 -11.55 -6.71
CA THR A 143 26.94 -10.47 -6.01
C THR A 143 26.07 -9.49 -5.21
N ASP A 144 24.76 -9.38 -5.46
CA ASP A 144 23.91 -8.37 -4.80
C ASP A 144 23.38 -8.74 -3.40
N ILE A 145 23.75 -9.90 -2.87
CA ILE A 145 23.36 -10.34 -1.52
C ILE A 145 24.26 -9.70 -0.43
N TYR A 146 25.48 -9.26 -0.76
CA TYR A 146 26.43 -8.71 0.23
C TYR A 146 26.26 -7.21 0.53
N CYS A 147 25.46 -6.46 -0.25
CA CYS A 147 25.28 -5.03 0.00
C CYS A 147 24.21 -4.69 1.03
N ILE A 148 23.37 -5.64 1.46
CA ILE A 148 22.32 -5.38 2.46
C ILE A 148 22.77 -5.72 3.89
N GLU A 149 23.80 -6.55 4.10
CA GLU A 149 24.33 -6.81 5.44
C GLU A 149 25.15 -5.66 6.05
N TYR A 150 25.72 -4.75 5.24
CA TYR A 150 26.63 -3.74 5.77
C TYR A 150 25.95 -2.52 6.41
N ILE A 151 24.64 -2.33 6.24
CA ILE A 151 23.91 -1.18 6.80
C ILE A 151 23.29 -1.49 8.18
N PHE A 152 23.09 -2.77 8.54
CA PHE A 152 22.50 -3.12 9.84
C PHE A 152 23.54 -3.27 10.98
N LEU A 153 24.83 -3.42 10.67
CA LEU A 153 25.90 -3.59 11.68
C LEU A 153 26.54 -2.28 12.19
N VAL A 154 26.09 -1.11 11.75
CA VAL A 154 26.61 0.20 12.23
C VAL A 154 25.65 0.88 13.21
N TYR A 155 24.49 0.27 13.48
CA TYR A 155 23.47 0.81 14.38
C TYR A 155 23.08 -0.19 15.49
N GLU A 156 24.07 -0.83 16.11
CA GLU A 156 24.01 -1.29 17.51
C GLU A 156 25.40 -1.30 18.15
#